data_AF-A0A965YBC5-F1
#
_entry.id   AF-A0A965YBC5-F1
#
_cell.length_a   1.000
_cell.length_b   1.000
_cell.length_c   1.000
_cell.angle_alpha   90.00
_cell.angle_beta   90.00
_cell.angle_gamma   90.00
#
_symmetry.space_group_name_H-M   'P 1'
#
loop_
_entity.id
_entity.type
_entity.pdbx_description
1 polymer ?
#
loop_
_entity_poly.entity_id
_entity_poly.type
_entity_poly.pdbx_seq_one_letter_code
_entity_poly.pdbx_strand_id
1 'polypeptide(L)'
;MHEYQEQLEKVYQKLGKAKQMVLATSLGGRTTARMMSCVILDGCFFFQTDRTFLKYEQMKGNPCVALCFDNIQIEGVASDLGHPLDACNATFAAAYRQAYPGSYAAYSSLETEVLFQVEPALITWYDYEHHEPVRRILSCKEKTYHEHWPLGGPH
;
A
#
# COMPACT_ATOMS: atom_id res chain seq x y z
N MET A 1 -18.44 13.52 -3.73
CA MET A 1 -18.54 12.06 -3.97
C MET A 1 -18.10 11.66 -5.37
N HIS A 2 -18.63 12.27 -6.44
CA HIS A 2 -18.22 11.93 -7.82
C HIS A 2 -16.72 12.15 -8.07
N GLU A 3 -16.20 13.32 -7.70
CA GLU A 3 -14.78 13.65 -7.90
C GLU A 3 -13.84 12.74 -7.09
N TYR A 4 -14.18 12.43 -5.84
CA TYR A 4 -13.45 11.44 -5.03
C TYR A 4 -13.36 10.08 -5.74
N GLN A 5 -14.47 9.56 -6.25
CA GLN A 5 -14.50 8.26 -6.92
C GLN A 5 -13.68 8.27 -8.20
N GLU A 6 -13.82 9.32 -9.01
CA GLU A 6 -13.07 9.47 -10.26
C GLU A 6 -11.56 9.53 -10.01
N GLN A 7 -11.12 10.32 -9.03
CA GLN A 7 -9.69 10.44 -8.73
C GLN A 7 -9.13 9.17 -8.07
N LEU A 8 -9.92 8.51 -7.22
CA LEU A 8 -9.55 7.21 -6.66
C LEU A 8 -9.38 6.16 -7.77
N GLU A 9 -10.27 6.13 -8.76
CA GLU A 9 -10.16 5.23 -9.90
C GLU A 9 -8.90 5.51 -10.72
N LYS A 10 -8.58 6.78 -11.01
CA LYS A 10 -7.33 7.17 -11.69
C LYS A 10 -6.08 6.68 -10.96
N VAL A 11 -6.06 6.79 -9.63
CA VAL A 11 -4.96 6.27 -8.80
C VAL A 11 -4.83 4.75 -8.99
N TYR A 12 -5.92 4.00 -8.84
CA TYR A 12 -5.89 2.54 -9.00
C TYR A 12 -5.60 2.09 -10.43
N GLN A 13 -6.02 2.84 -11.45
CA GLN A 13 -5.64 2.60 -12.84
C GLN A 13 -4.12 2.73 -13.03
N LYS A 14 -3.49 3.76 -12.44
CA LYS A 14 -2.02 3.95 -12.46
C LYS A 14 -1.27 2.83 -11.74
N LEU A 15 -1.81 2.36 -10.61
CA LEU A 15 -1.21 1.27 -9.83
C LEU A 15 -1.41 -0.11 -10.48
N GLY A 16 -2.54 -0.33 -11.15
CA GLY A 16 -2.92 -1.62 -11.72
C GLY A 16 -3.28 -2.67 -10.67
N LYS A 17 -3.25 -3.95 -11.05
CA LYS A 17 -3.58 -5.08 -10.15
C LYS A 17 -2.43 -5.53 -9.25
N ALA A 18 -1.20 -5.18 -9.61
CA ALA A 18 0.00 -5.51 -8.85
C ALA A 18 1.07 -4.47 -9.10
N LYS A 19 1.81 -4.11 -8.04
CA LYS A 19 2.86 -3.11 -8.10
C LYS A 19 3.95 -3.40 -7.07
N GLN A 20 5.20 -3.22 -7.47
CA GLN A 20 6.28 -3.17 -6.48
C GLN A 20 6.27 -1.78 -5.83
N MET A 21 6.12 -1.73 -4.52
CA MET A 21 5.98 -0.48 -3.75
C MET A 21 6.93 -0.46 -2.56
N VAL A 22 7.44 0.70 -2.19
CA VAL A 22 8.23 0.85 -0.97
C VAL A 22 7.28 0.85 0.23
N LEU A 23 7.46 -0.10 1.14
CA LEU A 23 6.73 -0.18 2.40
C LEU A 23 7.56 0.39 3.55
N ALA A 24 7.13 1.51 4.10
CA ALA A 24 7.68 2.13 5.29
C ALA A 24 6.91 1.69 6.55
N THR A 25 7.64 1.27 7.58
CA THR A 25 7.11 0.83 8.87
C THR A 25 7.95 1.44 9.99
N SER A 26 7.36 1.70 11.16
CA SER A 26 8.09 2.27 12.30
C SER A 26 7.61 1.69 13.63
N LEU A 27 8.54 1.49 14.57
CA LEU A 27 8.24 1.11 15.94
C LEU A 27 9.33 1.63 16.87
N GLY A 28 8.97 2.22 18.01
CA GLY A 28 9.92 2.69 19.01
C GLY A 28 10.94 3.71 18.48
N GLY A 29 10.53 4.58 17.55
CA GLY A 29 11.42 5.57 16.91
C GLY A 29 12.35 5.02 15.83
N ARG A 30 12.33 3.70 15.57
CA ARG A 30 13.08 3.08 14.47
C ARG A 30 12.18 2.92 13.25
N THR A 31 12.61 3.44 12.10
CA THR A 31 11.91 3.34 10.82
C THR A 31 12.66 2.43 9.85
N THR A 32 11.94 1.63 9.07
CA THR A 32 12.51 0.88 7.94
C THR A 32 11.67 1.07 6.69
N ALA A 33 12.31 1.09 5.53
CA ALA A 33 11.64 1.16 4.23
C ALA A 33 12.30 0.17 3.26
N ARG A 34 11.51 -0.62 2.55
CA ARG A 34 12.01 -1.53 1.50
C ARG A 34 10.95 -1.79 0.44
N MET A 35 11.40 -2.18 -0.75
CA MET A 35 10.51 -2.61 -1.82
C MET A 35 9.79 -3.91 -1.45
N MET A 36 8.48 -3.95 -1.71
CA MET A 36 7.59 -5.09 -1.51
C MET A 36 6.84 -5.38 -2.80
N SER A 37 6.62 -6.66 -3.11
CA SER A 37 5.70 -7.09 -4.15
C SER A 37 4.27 -6.99 -3.61
N CYS A 38 3.48 -6.05 -4.10
CA CYS A 38 2.10 -5.85 -3.66
C CYS A 38 1.10 -6.28 -4.74
N VAL A 39 0.04 -6.96 -4.31
CA VAL A 39 -1.16 -7.22 -5.12
C VAL A 39 -2.28 -6.32 -4.59
N ILE A 40 -3.09 -5.79 -5.49
CA ILE A 40 -4.18 -4.86 -5.15
C ILE A 40 -5.50 -5.58 -5.43
N LEU A 41 -6.30 -5.77 -4.38
CA LEU A 41 -7.60 -6.44 -4.43
C LEU A 41 -8.60 -5.62 -3.64
N ASP A 42 -9.78 -5.38 -4.20
CA ASP A 42 -10.90 -4.69 -3.54
C ASP A 42 -10.50 -3.36 -2.87
N GLY A 43 -9.58 -2.61 -3.50
CA GLY A 43 -9.08 -1.33 -2.98
C GLY A 43 -8.14 -1.44 -1.78
N CYS A 44 -7.64 -2.64 -1.46
CA CYS A 44 -6.64 -2.88 -0.42
C CYS A 44 -5.34 -3.42 -1.03
N PHE A 45 -4.25 -3.26 -0.29
CA PHE A 45 -2.90 -3.67 -0.71
C PHE A 45 -2.46 -4.88 0.07
N PHE A 46 -2.08 -5.94 -0.63
CA PHE A 46 -1.70 -7.21 -0.04
C PHE A 46 -0.25 -7.53 -0.37
N PHE A 47 0.51 -7.99 0.62
CA PHE A 47 1.87 -8.48 0.42
C PHE A 47 2.18 -9.57 1.45
N GLN A 48 3.14 -10.43 1.13
CA GLN A 48 3.65 -11.43 2.05
C GLN A 48 5.03 -11.03 2.59
N THR A 49 5.31 -11.41 3.82
CA THR A 49 6.60 -11.24 4.50
C THR A 49 6.79 -12.36 5.51
N ASP A 50 7.97 -12.45 6.10
CA ASP A 50 8.27 -13.46 7.10
C ASP A 50 8.06 -12.96 8.55
N ARG A 51 7.53 -13.81 9.43
CA ARG A 51 7.35 -13.55 10.87
C ARG A 51 8.65 -13.27 11.63
N THR A 52 9.78 -13.74 11.12
CA THR A 52 11.12 -13.54 11.69
C THR A 52 11.73 -12.19 11.32
N PHE A 53 11.12 -11.43 10.42
CA PHE A 53 11.67 -10.15 9.99
C PHE A 53 11.26 -9.01 10.92
N LEU A 54 12.18 -8.06 11.13
CA LEU A 54 11.91 -6.81 11.86
C LEU A 54 10.63 -6.10 11.38
N LYS A 55 10.31 -6.19 10.09
CA LYS A 55 9.11 -5.55 9.54
C LYS A 55 7.82 -6.15 10.11
N TYR A 56 7.79 -7.46 10.36
CA TYR A 56 6.68 -8.12 11.05
C TYR A 56 6.50 -7.54 12.45
N GLU A 57 7.58 -7.50 13.24
CA GLU A 57 7.57 -6.94 14.60
C GLU A 57 7.07 -5.49 14.61
N GLN A 58 7.55 -4.67 13.65
CA GLN A 58 7.12 -3.29 13.52
C GLN A 58 5.62 -3.17 13.25
N MET A 59 5.07 -3.93 12.30
CA MET A 59 3.64 -3.87 11.96
C MET A 59 2.75 -4.45 13.06
N LYS A 60 3.23 -5.44 13.83
CA LYS A 60 2.50 -5.95 15.00
C LYS A 60 2.46 -4.95 16.15
N GLY A 61 3.53 -4.18 16.37
CA GLY A 61 3.60 -3.17 17.43
C GLY A 61 3.00 -1.81 17.04
N ASN A 62 3.03 -1.47 15.75
CA ASN A 62 2.47 -0.25 15.19
C ASN A 62 1.92 -0.55 13.78
N PRO A 63 0.59 -0.73 13.64
CA PRO A 63 -0.01 -1.10 12.35
C PRO A 63 -0.09 0.07 11.37
N CYS A 64 0.24 1.30 11.77
CA CYS A 64 0.27 2.45 10.86
C CYS A 64 1.49 2.36 9.94
N VAL A 65 1.24 2.23 8.64
CA VAL A 65 2.27 2.05 7.61
C VAL A 65 2.07 3.03 6.45
N ALA A 66 3.11 3.20 5.64
CA ALA A 66 3.00 3.91 4.38
C ALA A 66 3.55 3.07 3.22
N LEU A 67 2.84 3.08 2.10
CA LEU A 67 3.28 2.56 0.80
C LEU A 67 3.61 3.74 -0.12
N CYS A 68 4.67 3.61 -0.91
CA CYS A 68 5.06 4.61 -1.89
C CYS A 68 5.39 3.97 -3.24
N PHE A 69 4.86 4.55 -4.31
CA PHE A 69 5.23 4.24 -5.69
C PHE A 69 5.21 5.52 -6.51
N ASP A 70 6.33 5.81 -7.19
CA ASP A 70 6.48 7.02 -8.00
C ASP A 70 6.18 8.28 -7.16
N ASN A 71 5.20 9.08 -7.56
CA ASN A 71 4.77 10.29 -6.85
C ASN A 71 3.57 10.05 -5.90
N ILE A 72 3.16 8.80 -5.68
CA ILE A 72 1.99 8.44 -4.85
C ILE A 72 2.46 7.88 -3.52
N GLN A 73 1.97 8.47 -2.43
CA GLN A 73 2.04 7.98 -1.06
C GLN A 73 0.67 7.50 -0.60
N ILE A 74 0.64 6.36 0.09
CA ILE A 74 -0.57 5.77 0.67
C ILE A 74 -0.28 5.47 2.13
N GLU A 75 -0.94 6.16 3.03
CA GLU A 75 -0.95 5.85 4.45
C GLU A 75 -2.11 4.89 4.73
N GLY A 76 -1.88 3.90 5.59
CA GLY A 76 -2.89 2.89 5.89
C GLY A 76 -2.60 2.09 7.15
N VAL A 77 -3.50 1.17 7.44
CA VAL A 77 -3.42 0.28 8.61
C VAL A 77 -3.19 -1.15 8.13
N ALA A 78 -2.12 -1.76 8.63
CA ALA A 78 -1.70 -3.12 8.30
C ALA A 78 -2.34 -4.16 9.25
N SER A 79 -2.85 -5.25 8.67
CA SER A 79 -3.47 -6.37 9.39
C SER A 79 -2.80 -7.70 8.99
N ASP A 80 -2.41 -8.50 9.98
CA ASP A 80 -1.91 -9.88 9.82
C ASP A 80 -3.09 -10.79 9.48
N LEU A 81 -3.04 -11.44 8.31
CA LEU A 81 -4.10 -12.31 7.80
C LEU A 81 -3.75 -13.81 7.85
N GLY A 82 -2.73 -14.19 8.63
CA GLY A 82 -2.28 -15.58 8.71
C GLY A 82 -1.40 -16.00 7.54
N HIS A 83 -1.36 -17.29 7.23
CA HIS A 83 -0.43 -17.82 6.25
C HIS A 83 -0.93 -17.53 4.82
N PRO A 84 -0.06 -17.16 3.85
CA PRO A 84 -0.48 -16.80 2.50
C PRO A 84 -1.26 -17.88 1.75
N LEU A 85 -1.04 -19.15 2.08
CA LEU A 85 -1.69 -20.31 1.45
C LEU A 85 -2.85 -20.88 2.26
N ASP A 86 -3.28 -20.21 3.34
CA ASP A 86 -4.51 -20.59 4.03
C ASP A 86 -5.72 -20.50 3.08
N ALA A 87 -6.71 -21.37 3.27
CA ALA A 87 -7.86 -21.47 2.35
C ALA A 87 -8.64 -20.14 2.20
N CYS A 88 -8.73 -19.35 3.28
CA CYS A 88 -9.34 -18.02 3.26
C CYS A 88 -8.56 -16.99 2.39
N ASN A 89 -7.27 -17.25 2.13
CA ASN A 89 -6.37 -16.36 1.39
C ASN A 89 -6.17 -16.81 -0.08
N ALA A 90 -6.97 -17.77 -0.58
CA ALA A 90 -6.82 -18.34 -1.92
C ALA A 90 -6.83 -17.29 -3.05
N THR A 91 -7.64 -16.24 -2.92
CA THR A 91 -7.70 -15.12 -3.89
C THR A 91 -6.35 -14.39 -3.97
N PHE A 92 -5.74 -14.10 -2.82
CA PHE A 92 -4.40 -13.52 -2.77
C PHE A 92 -3.38 -14.46 -3.39
N ALA A 93 -3.35 -15.73 -2.97
CA ALA A 93 -2.36 -16.70 -3.44
C ALA A 93 -2.37 -16.85 -4.97
N ALA A 94 -3.56 -16.88 -5.58
CA ALA A 94 -3.72 -16.94 -7.02
C ALA A 94 -3.19 -15.67 -7.72
N ALA A 95 -3.59 -14.50 -7.24
CA ALA A 95 -3.17 -13.22 -7.82
C ALA A 95 -1.66 -12.97 -7.65
N TYR A 96 -1.10 -13.31 -6.49
CA TYR A 96 0.33 -13.18 -6.19
C TYR A 96 1.17 -14.13 -7.04
N ARG A 97 0.72 -15.39 -7.21
CA ARG A 97 1.39 -16.34 -8.11
C ARG A 97 1.42 -15.85 -9.56
N GLN A 98 0.34 -15.21 -10.03
CA GLN A 98 0.28 -14.64 -11.37
C GLN A 98 1.21 -13.44 -11.53
N ALA A 99 1.21 -12.52 -10.55
CA ALA A 99 1.98 -11.28 -10.63
C ALA A 99 3.48 -11.46 -10.34
N TYR A 100 3.83 -12.35 -9.40
CA TYR A 100 5.18 -12.53 -8.87
C TYR A 100 5.53 -14.02 -8.73
N PRO A 101 5.56 -14.79 -9.82
CA PRO A 101 5.74 -16.25 -9.76
C PRO A 101 7.05 -16.68 -9.07
N GLY A 102 8.14 -15.93 -9.25
CA GLY A 102 9.42 -16.21 -8.59
C GLY A 102 9.35 -16.05 -7.07
N SER A 103 8.80 -14.94 -6.58
CA SER A 103 8.62 -14.70 -5.15
C SER A 103 7.61 -15.68 -4.54
N TYR A 104 6.56 -16.02 -5.28
CA TYR A 104 5.59 -17.03 -4.84
C TYR A 104 6.27 -18.39 -4.62
N ALA A 105 7.02 -18.86 -5.62
CA ALA A 105 7.71 -20.15 -5.55
C ALA A 105 8.81 -20.19 -4.47
N ALA A 106 9.50 -19.08 -4.23
CA ALA A 106 10.58 -19.01 -3.26
C ALA A 106 10.10 -18.96 -1.80
N TYR A 107 8.95 -18.31 -1.55
CA TYR A 107 8.57 -17.93 -0.20
C TYR A 107 7.19 -18.42 0.24
N SER A 108 6.16 -18.41 -0.60
CA SER A 108 4.76 -18.53 -0.13
C SER A 108 4.43 -19.83 0.63
N SER A 109 5.22 -20.89 0.48
CA SER A 109 5.05 -22.16 1.21
C SER A 109 5.89 -22.28 2.49
N LEU A 110 6.69 -21.27 2.84
CA LEU A 110 7.49 -21.26 4.07
C LEU A 110 6.56 -21.10 5.27
N GLU A 111 6.73 -21.94 6.30
CA GLU A 111 5.90 -21.96 7.50
C GLU A 111 5.81 -20.60 8.22
N THR A 112 6.88 -19.81 8.13
CA THR A 112 7.02 -18.50 8.76
C THR A 112 6.46 -17.35 7.92
N GLU A 113 6.05 -17.58 6.67
CA GLU A 113 5.44 -16.53 5.86
C GLU A 113 4.06 -16.15 6.38
N VAL A 114 3.76 -14.88 6.22
CA VAL A 114 2.53 -14.24 6.68
C VAL A 114 2.06 -13.23 5.66
N LEU A 115 0.76 -13.27 5.38
CA LEU A 115 0.07 -12.30 4.55
C LEU A 115 -0.32 -11.08 5.39
N PHE A 116 -0.05 -9.89 4.86
CA PHE A 116 -0.60 -8.64 5.36
C PHE A 116 -1.51 -7.98 4.34
N GLN A 117 -2.56 -7.36 4.85
CA GLN A 117 -3.40 -6.40 4.14
C GLN A 117 -3.13 -5.00 4.70
N VAL A 118 -3.03 -4.01 3.83
CA VAL A 118 -3.07 -2.58 4.17
C VAL A 118 -4.35 -2.00 3.63
N GLU A 119 -5.21 -1.55 4.54
CA GLU A 119 -6.37 -0.74 4.22
C GLU A 119 -5.93 0.73 4.10
N PRO A 120 -6.11 1.38 2.94
CA PRO A 120 -5.69 2.76 2.75
C PRO A 120 -6.56 3.71 3.59
N ALA A 121 -5.93 4.64 4.28
CA ALA A 121 -6.57 5.71 5.04
C ALA A 121 -6.47 7.07 4.31
N LEU A 122 -5.30 7.37 3.76
CA LEU A 122 -5.01 8.62 3.05
C LEU A 122 -4.12 8.33 1.84
N ILE A 123 -4.50 8.82 0.67
CA ILE A 123 -3.70 8.76 -0.55
C ILE A 123 -3.30 10.17 -0.92
N THR A 124 -2.00 10.43 -1.03
CA THR A 124 -1.46 11.72 -1.45
C THR A 124 -0.59 11.52 -2.67
N TRP A 125 -0.70 12.40 -3.66
CA TRP A 125 0.24 12.42 -4.77
C TRP A 125 0.59 13.84 -5.20
N TYR A 126 1.74 13.95 -5.86
CA TYR A 126 2.39 15.20 -6.19
C TYR A 126 2.58 15.30 -7.70
N ASP A 127 1.85 16.19 -8.35
CA ASP A 127 1.93 16.43 -9.80
C ASP A 127 2.40 17.85 -10.10
N TYR A 128 2.59 18.12 -11.39
CA TYR A 128 2.82 19.45 -11.92
C TYR A 128 1.78 19.75 -13.00
N GLU A 129 1.03 20.85 -12.87
CA GLU A 129 0.22 21.37 -13.98
C GLU A 129 0.56 22.82 -14.21
N HIS A 130 0.65 23.21 -15.48
CA HIS A 130 1.08 24.55 -15.87
C HIS A 130 2.41 25.01 -15.21
N HIS A 131 3.31 24.05 -14.96
CA HIS A 131 4.60 24.24 -14.25
C HIS A 131 4.47 24.59 -12.76
N GLU A 132 3.28 24.49 -12.17
CA GLU A 132 3.05 24.68 -10.75
C GLU A 132 2.89 23.33 -10.04
N PRO A 133 3.54 23.15 -8.87
CA PRO A 133 3.41 21.93 -8.09
C PRO A 133 2.04 21.88 -7.40
N VAL A 134 1.31 20.78 -7.59
CA VAL A 134 0.03 20.51 -6.93
C VAL A 134 0.15 19.28 -6.04
N ARG A 135 -0.42 19.37 -4.84
CA ARG A 135 -0.64 18.22 -3.97
C ARG A 135 -2.10 17.85 -3.96
N ARG A 136 -2.36 16.58 -4.25
CA ARG A 136 -3.68 16.00 -4.28
C ARG A 136 -3.83 15.00 -3.16
N ILE A 137 -4.95 15.07 -2.45
CA ILE A 137 -5.20 14.27 -1.24
C ILE A 137 -6.58 13.63 -1.35
N LEU A 138 -6.64 12.32 -1.18
CA LEU A 138 -7.87 11.54 -1.01
C LEU A 138 -7.92 10.98 0.42
N SER A 139 -8.96 11.31 1.16
CA SER A 139 -9.29 10.65 2.44
C SER A 139 -10.21 9.47 2.18
N CYS A 140 -9.74 8.25 2.44
CA CYS A 140 -10.53 7.04 2.19
C CYS A 140 -11.69 6.89 3.18
N LYS A 141 -11.50 7.36 4.42
CA LYS A 141 -12.52 7.35 5.47
C LYS A 141 -13.62 8.37 5.20
N GLU A 142 -13.23 9.61 4.95
CA GLU A 142 -14.19 10.73 4.77
C GLU A 142 -14.73 10.80 3.33
N LYS A 143 -14.13 10.05 2.41
CA LYS A 143 -14.45 10.04 0.97
C LYS A 143 -14.38 11.43 0.35
N THR A 144 -13.36 12.19 0.73
CA THR A 144 -13.09 13.55 0.26
C THR A 144 -11.86 13.61 -0.63
N TYR A 145 -11.86 14.59 -1.53
CA TYR A 145 -10.76 14.92 -2.41
C TYR A 145 -10.41 16.40 -2.23
N HIS A 146 -9.13 16.72 -2.13
CA HIS A 146 -8.63 18.08 -2.03
C HIS A 146 -7.40 18.27 -2.90
N GLU A 147 -7.33 19.42 -3.55
CA GLU A 147 -6.14 19.90 -4.23
C GLU A 147 -5.57 21.10 -3.49
N HIS A 148 -4.25 21.19 -3.41
CA HIS A 148 -3.55 22.32 -2.83
C HIS A 148 -2.66 22.95 -3.90
N TRP A 149 -2.98 24.21 -4.23
CA TRP A 149 -2.36 25.03 -5.27
C TRP A 149 -1.85 26.37 -4.70
N PRO A 150 -0.69 26.86 -5.17
CA PRO A 150 0.50 26.05 -5.43
C PRO A 150 0.97 25.41 -4.10
N LEU A 151 1.74 24.33 -4.16
CA LEU A 151 2.41 23.79 -2.98
C LEU A 151 3.27 24.88 -2.31
N GLY A 152 2.81 25.42 -1.18
CA GLY A 152 3.47 26.52 -0.45
C GLY A 152 3.01 27.94 -0.80
N GLY A 153 1.88 28.10 -1.52
CA GLY A 153 1.22 29.41 -1.70
C GLY A 153 0.77 30.01 -0.36
N PRO A 154 0.56 31.34 -0.28
CA PRO A 154 0.27 32.02 0.98
C PRO A 154 -0.96 31.42 1.68
N HIS A 155 -0.77 31.06 2.95
CA HIS A 155 -1.80 30.60 3.87
C HIS A 155 -2.75 31.73 4.29
#